data_AF-A0A356PXQ9-F1
#
_entry.id   AF-A0A356PXQ9-F1
#
_cell.length_a   1.000
_cell.length_b   1.000
_cell.length_c   1.000
_cell.angle_alpha   90.00
_cell.angle_beta   90.00
_cell.angle_gamma   90.00
#
_symmetry.space_group_name_H-M   'P 1'
#
loop_
_entity.id
_entity.type
_entity.pdbx_description
1 polymer ?
#
loop_
_entity_poly.entity_id
_entity_poly.type
_entity_poly.pdbx_seq_one_letter_code
_entity_poly.pdbx_strand_id
1 'polypeptide(L)'
;MSWSLGETGALAIKAARGAGFTWGLAEDAGFAVVWLQARGLPGAPALCSYLSWYAANNHRQDEQTGRCPLLTGAAISDGVIATPQHAQDETDLGLVRTPLLLLPFISNLDGGMIILDGLSWQNDAGPTHAAPAGLAPCRLRRLAAPPKQALPITQSRLG
;
A
#
# COMPACT_ATOMS: atom_id res chain seq x y z
N MET A 1 4.27 15.57 18.89
CA MET A 1 5.62 15.78 18.31
C MET A 1 5.50 15.65 16.79
N SER A 2 6.03 16.60 16.03
CA SER A 2 6.12 16.53 14.57
C SER A 2 7.57 16.16 14.18
N TRP A 3 7.75 15.03 13.50
CA TRP A 3 9.05 14.57 13.00
C TRP A 3 9.19 14.94 11.52
N SER A 4 10.41 15.12 11.02
CA SER A 4 10.62 15.23 9.57
C SER A 4 10.33 13.89 8.88
N LEU A 5 10.00 13.93 7.59
CA LEU A 5 9.80 12.70 6.80
C LEU A 5 11.07 11.84 6.78
N GLY A 6 12.25 12.46 6.67
CA GLY A 6 13.53 11.75 6.69
C GLY A 6 13.79 11.01 8.00
N GLU A 7 13.54 11.66 9.14
CA GLU A 7 13.67 11.01 10.46
C GLU A 7 12.66 9.87 10.63
N THR A 8 11.43 10.08 10.15
CA THR A 8 10.38 9.04 10.19
C THR A 8 10.78 7.81 9.38
N GLY A 9 11.32 8.01 8.18
CA GLY A 9 11.85 6.92 7.35
C GLY A 9 13.02 6.20 7.99
N ALA A 10 14.00 6.94 8.53
CA ALA A 10 15.15 6.35 9.21
C ALA A 10 14.74 5.52 10.45
N LEU A 11 13.74 5.97 11.21
CA LEU A 11 13.18 5.22 12.33
C LEU A 11 12.42 3.97 11.86
N ALA A 12 11.66 4.06 10.77
CA ALA A 12 10.98 2.92 10.17
C ALA A 12 11.97 1.82 9.72
N ILE A 13 13.07 2.21 9.05
CA ILE A 13 14.14 1.28 8.66
C ILE A 13 14.73 0.60 9.90
N LYS A 14 15.06 1.38 10.94
CA LYS A 14 15.59 0.82 12.21
C LYS A 14 14.62 -0.14 12.87
N ALA A 15 13.33 0.18 12.91
CA ALA A 15 12.29 -0.67 13.48
C ALA A 15 12.16 -1.99 12.70
N ALA A 16 12.10 -1.93 11.37
CA ALA A 16 12.04 -3.13 10.53
C ALA A 16 13.31 -4.00 10.68
N ARG A 17 14.50 -3.38 10.76
CA ARG A 17 15.75 -4.10 11.05
C ARG A 17 15.73 -4.76 12.44
N GLY A 18 15.23 -4.05 13.45
CA GLY A 18 15.07 -4.59 14.81
C GLY A 18 14.10 -5.77 14.88
N ALA A 19 13.12 -5.84 13.97
CA ALA A 19 12.20 -6.97 13.83
C ALA A 19 12.78 -8.14 13.01
N GLY A 20 13.97 -8.01 12.42
CA GLY A 20 14.65 -9.10 11.70
C GLY A 20 14.45 -9.11 10.18
N PHE A 21 13.85 -8.08 9.58
CA PHE A 21 13.76 -7.95 8.12
C PHE A 21 15.14 -7.79 7.49
N THR A 22 15.32 -8.28 6.26
CA THR A 22 16.53 -8.04 5.46
C THR A 22 16.73 -6.54 5.22
N TRP A 23 17.94 -6.15 4.84
CA TRP A 23 18.24 -4.73 4.63
C TRP A 23 17.34 -4.11 3.55
N GLY A 24 17.15 -4.79 2.41
CA GLY A 24 16.24 -4.33 1.35
C GLY A 24 14.80 -4.17 1.82
N LEU A 25 14.21 -5.17 2.48
CA LEU A 25 12.84 -5.06 3.00
C LEU A 25 12.69 -3.97 4.08
N ALA A 26 13.76 -3.68 4.84
CA ALA A 26 13.73 -2.60 5.80
C ALA A 26 13.73 -1.22 5.13
N GLU A 27 14.45 -1.05 4.02
CA GLU A 27 14.36 0.15 3.19
C GLU A 27 12.98 0.31 2.58
N ASP A 28 12.41 -0.77 2.05
CA ASP A 28 11.05 -0.80 1.52
C ASP A 28 10.03 -0.36 2.58
N ALA A 29 10.24 -0.76 3.84
CA ALA A 29 9.43 -0.28 4.97
C ALA A 29 9.59 1.25 5.19
N GLY A 30 10.81 1.75 5.14
CA GLY A 30 11.12 3.18 5.24
C GLY A 30 10.46 3.99 4.13
N PHE A 31 10.63 3.54 2.88
CA PHE A 31 9.98 4.10 1.71
C PHE A 31 8.46 4.12 1.87
N ALA A 32 7.86 2.99 2.26
CA ALA A 32 6.43 2.88 2.40
C ALA A 32 5.85 3.85 3.45
N VAL A 33 6.50 3.93 4.62
CA VAL A 33 6.10 4.85 5.69
C VAL A 33 6.20 6.31 5.23
N VAL A 34 7.30 6.70 4.58
CA VAL A 34 7.49 8.07 4.09
C VAL A 34 6.47 8.42 3.03
N TRP A 35 6.23 7.51 2.07
CA TRP A 35 5.26 7.71 1.00
C TRP A 35 3.84 7.94 1.54
N LEU A 36 3.45 7.16 2.56
CA LEU A 36 2.15 7.28 3.22
C LEU A 36 2.05 8.60 4.02
N GLN A 37 3.05 8.90 4.85
CA GLN A 37 3.04 10.12 5.67
C GLN A 37 3.05 11.39 4.84
N ALA A 38 3.80 11.42 3.73
CA ALA A 38 3.81 12.54 2.80
C ALA A 38 2.42 12.86 2.21
N ARG A 39 1.48 11.91 2.27
CA ARG A 39 0.10 12.02 1.78
C ARG A 39 -0.94 12.11 2.90
N GLY A 40 -0.51 12.35 4.14
CA GLY A 40 -1.39 12.42 5.30
C GLY A 40 -1.98 11.07 5.71
N LEU A 41 -1.40 9.95 5.25
CA LEU A 41 -1.82 8.60 5.62
C LEU A 41 -1.00 8.08 6.81
N PRO A 42 -1.57 7.23 7.68
CA PRO A 42 -0.94 6.78 8.92
C PRO A 42 0.12 5.69 8.66
N GLY A 43 1.20 6.03 7.96
CA GLY A 43 2.28 5.09 7.60
C GLY A 43 3.02 4.51 8.80
N ALA A 44 3.50 5.38 9.71
CA ALA A 44 4.23 4.93 10.90
C ALA A 44 3.36 4.06 11.84
N PRO A 45 2.11 4.45 12.13
CA PRO A 45 1.18 3.56 12.85
C PRO A 45 0.92 2.22 12.17
N ALA A 46 0.82 2.19 10.83
CA ALA A 46 0.62 0.95 10.08
C ALA A 46 1.82 0.00 10.23
N LEU A 47 3.03 0.53 10.07
CA LEU A 47 4.25 -0.25 10.28
C LEU A 47 4.37 -0.72 11.73
N CYS A 48 4.07 0.14 12.70
CA CYS A 48 4.07 -0.24 14.11
C CYS A 48 3.11 -1.41 14.39
N SER A 49 1.85 -1.29 13.95
CA SER A 49 0.86 -2.36 14.09
C SER A 49 1.33 -3.67 13.46
N TYR A 50 1.94 -3.62 12.29
CA TYR A 50 2.45 -4.79 11.60
C TYR A 50 3.62 -5.44 12.36
N LEU A 51 4.62 -4.66 12.76
CA LEU A 51 5.81 -5.17 13.46
C LEU A 51 5.47 -5.72 14.84
N SER A 52 4.53 -5.09 15.57
CA SER A 52 4.03 -5.61 16.84
C SER A 52 3.34 -6.97 16.69
N TRP A 53 2.50 -7.12 15.66
CA TRP A 53 1.90 -8.41 15.32
C TRP A 53 2.98 -9.43 14.91
N TYR A 54 3.90 -9.04 14.05
CA TYR A 54 4.96 -9.92 13.54
C TYR A 54 5.83 -10.48 14.68
N ALA A 55 6.20 -9.63 15.63
CA ALA A 55 6.92 -10.02 16.85
C ALA A 55 6.09 -10.99 17.71
N ALA A 56 4.80 -10.68 17.95
CA ALA A 56 3.91 -11.54 18.73
C ALA A 56 3.66 -12.92 18.09
N ASN A 57 3.77 -13.01 16.76
CA ASN A 57 3.58 -14.24 15.99
C ASN A 57 4.88 -15.02 15.73
N ASN A 58 5.94 -14.80 16.53
CA ASN A 58 7.24 -15.47 16.37
C ASN A 58 7.79 -15.35 14.95
N HIS A 59 7.57 -14.20 14.31
CA HIS A 59 8.05 -13.89 12.97
C HIS A 59 7.51 -14.83 11.87
N ARG A 60 6.46 -15.60 12.17
CA ARG A 60 5.83 -16.53 11.22
C ARG A 60 4.77 -15.84 10.38
N GLN A 61 4.87 -16.04 9.07
CA GLN A 61 3.92 -15.54 8.09
C GLN A 61 3.55 -16.70 7.19
N ASP A 62 2.25 -16.96 7.10
CA ASP A 62 1.69 -18.02 6.28
C ASP A 62 0.43 -17.49 5.58
N GLU A 63 -0.06 -18.21 4.59
CA GLU A 63 -1.31 -17.89 3.90
C GLU A 63 -2.49 -17.74 4.86
N GLN A 64 -2.51 -18.50 5.97
CA GLN A 64 -3.56 -18.43 6.99
C GLN A 64 -3.40 -17.21 7.91
N THR A 65 -2.17 -16.88 8.28
CA THR A 65 -1.85 -15.79 9.23
C THR A 65 -1.63 -14.45 8.54
N GLY A 66 -1.67 -14.41 7.21
CA GLY A 66 -1.54 -13.23 6.39
C GLY A 66 -0.11 -13.03 5.88
N ARG A 67 0.00 -12.77 4.58
CA ARG A 67 1.23 -12.43 3.89
C ARG A 67 1.80 -11.10 4.38
N CYS A 68 3.12 -11.00 4.30
CA CYS A 68 3.87 -9.78 4.57
C CYS A 68 3.53 -8.70 3.53
N PRO A 69 3.03 -7.51 3.94
CA PRO A 69 2.73 -6.45 2.98
C PRO A 69 3.98 -5.95 2.27
N LEU A 70 5.15 -5.91 2.94
CA LEU A 70 6.39 -5.42 2.34
C LEU A 70 6.93 -6.40 1.29
N LEU A 71 6.94 -7.70 1.59
CA LEU A 71 7.37 -8.72 0.64
C LEU A 71 6.39 -8.84 -0.54
N THR A 72 5.09 -8.78 -0.27
CA THR A 72 4.07 -8.75 -1.33
C THR A 72 4.22 -7.50 -2.20
N GLY A 73 4.49 -6.34 -1.61
CA GLY A 73 4.75 -5.09 -2.31
C GLY A 73 5.99 -5.18 -3.21
N ALA A 74 7.11 -5.66 -2.68
CA ALA A 74 8.33 -5.90 -3.45
C ALA A 74 8.08 -6.87 -4.60
N ALA A 75 7.39 -7.99 -4.36
CA ALA A 75 7.07 -8.96 -5.40
C ALA A 75 6.16 -8.39 -6.51
N ILE A 76 5.28 -7.42 -6.19
CA ILE A 76 4.49 -6.68 -7.18
C ILE A 76 5.42 -5.76 -8.00
N SER A 77 6.27 -4.98 -7.34
CA SER A 77 7.20 -4.05 -7.99
C SER A 77 8.23 -4.75 -8.88
N ASP A 78 8.69 -5.94 -8.48
CA ASP A 78 9.62 -6.78 -9.23
C ASP A 78 8.94 -7.54 -10.38
N GLY A 79 7.61 -7.45 -10.51
CA GLY A 79 6.84 -8.16 -11.55
C GLY A 79 6.68 -9.66 -11.32
N VAL A 80 7.03 -10.16 -10.12
CA VAL A 80 6.81 -11.56 -9.72
C VAL A 80 5.32 -11.84 -9.57
N ILE A 81 4.59 -10.89 -8.98
CA ILE A 81 3.12 -10.93 -8.93
C ILE A 81 2.58 -10.17 -10.13
N ALA A 82 1.87 -10.88 -11.01
CA ALA A 82 1.26 -10.28 -12.19
C ALA A 82 0.24 -9.22 -11.81
N THR A 83 0.29 -8.06 -12.46
CA THR A 83 -0.69 -6.98 -12.27
C THR A 83 -1.79 -7.10 -13.33
N PRO A 84 -3.05 -6.72 -13.01
CA PRO A 84 -4.16 -6.84 -13.94
C PRO A 84 -3.90 -5.95 -15.16
N GLN A 85 -4.02 -6.48 -16.38
CA GLN A 85 -3.71 -5.74 -17.62
C GLN A 85 -4.95 -5.04 -18.19
N HIS A 86 -6.12 -5.68 -18.04
CA HIS A 86 -7.41 -5.18 -18.49
C HIS A 86 -8.35 -4.91 -17.31
N ALA A 87 -9.42 -4.14 -17.54
CA ALA A 87 -10.39 -3.78 -16.49
C ALA A 87 -11.21 -4.96 -15.95
N GLN A 88 -11.25 -6.08 -16.68
CA GLN A 88 -11.91 -7.33 -16.27
C GLN A 88 -10.95 -8.25 -15.50
N ASP A 89 -9.66 -7.96 -15.52
CA ASP A 89 -8.65 -8.78 -14.85
C ASP A 89 -8.60 -8.41 -13.36
N GLU A 90 -8.49 -9.43 -12.52
CA GLU A 90 -8.23 -9.28 -11.09
C GLU A 90 -7.00 -10.12 -10.74
N THR A 91 -6.11 -9.55 -9.92
CA THR A 91 -5.03 -10.31 -9.29
C THR A 91 -5.38 -10.52 -7.82
N ASP A 92 -5.57 -11.76 -7.40
CA ASP A 92 -5.78 -12.11 -6.00
C ASP A 92 -4.43 -12.16 -5.25
N LEU A 93 -4.27 -11.30 -4.25
CA LEU A 93 -3.08 -11.27 -3.39
C LEU A 93 -3.24 -12.19 -2.17
N GLY A 94 -4.43 -12.78 -2.01
CA GLY A 94 -4.83 -13.52 -0.82
C GLY A 94 -4.95 -12.63 0.42
N LEU A 95 -4.74 -13.24 1.57
CA LEU A 95 -4.79 -12.59 2.88
C LEU A 95 -3.50 -11.79 3.13
N VAL A 96 -3.60 -10.46 3.24
CA VAL A 96 -2.46 -9.57 3.53
C VAL A 96 -2.68 -8.86 4.86
N ARG A 97 -1.61 -8.76 5.68
CA ARG A 97 -1.64 -7.94 6.91
C ARG A 97 -1.29 -6.49 6.62
N THR A 98 -2.01 -5.57 7.28
CA THR A 98 -1.82 -4.13 7.18
C THR A 98 -1.63 -3.67 5.73
N PRO A 99 -2.61 -3.94 4.84
CA PRO A 99 -2.49 -3.71 3.40
C PRO A 99 -2.27 -2.24 3.03
N LEU A 100 -2.44 -1.30 3.96
CA LEU A 100 -2.09 0.10 3.76
C LEU A 100 -0.61 0.27 3.34
N LEU A 101 0.28 -0.60 3.82
CA LEU A 101 1.70 -0.59 3.45
C LEU A 101 1.94 -1.02 1.99
N LEU A 102 0.97 -1.61 1.28
CA LEU A 102 1.09 -1.96 -0.14
C LEU A 102 0.91 -0.77 -1.09
N LEU A 103 0.15 0.26 -0.67
CA LEU A 103 -0.16 1.43 -1.50
C LEU A 103 1.04 2.05 -2.25
N PRO A 104 2.21 2.28 -1.63
CA PRO A 104 3.36 2.84 -2.33
C PRO A 104 3.82 1.99 -3.51
N PHE A 105 3.87 0.66 -3.35
CA PHE A 105 4.33 -0.27 -4.38
C PHE A 105 3.38 -0.31 -5.57
N ILE A 106 2.07 -0.28 -5.32
CA ILE A 106 1.06 -0.28 -6.39
C ILE A 106 0.92 1.10 -7.06
N SER A 107 1.26 2.19 -6.35
CA SER A 107 1.17 3.54 -6.90
C SER A 107 2.20 3.81 -8.01
N ASN A 108 3.27 3.03 -8.02
CA ASN A 108 4.36 3.11 -8.99
C ASN A 108 4.14 2.16 -10.19
N LEU A 109 3.02 1.44 -10.26
CA LEU A 109 2.72 0.57 -11.38
C LEU A 109 2.31 1.37 -12.61
N ASP A 110 2.90 1.02 -13.75
CA ASP A 110 2.57 1.64 -15.04
C ASP A 110 1.20 1.20 -15.59
N GLY A 111 0.56 2.11 -16.33
CA GLY A 111 -0.55 1.79 -17.23
C GLY A 111 -1.96 2.13 -16.73
N GLY A 112 -2.11 2.89 -15.65
CA GLY A 112 -3.40 3.48 -15.27
C GLY A 112 -3.71 3.37 -13.79
N MET A 113 -4.96 3.63 -13.42
CA MET A 113 -5.39 3.60 -12.03
C MET A 113 -5.62 2.16 -11.57
N ILE A 114 -4.81 1.69 -10.62
CA ILE A 114 -4.99 0.44 -9.92
C ILE A 114 -5.79 0.68 -8.63
N ILE A 115 -6.77 -0.18 -8.39
CA ILE A 115 -7.56 -0.24 -7.17
C ILE A 115 -7.06 -1.43 -6.36
N LEU A 116 -6.80 -1.19 -5.08
CA LEU A 116 -6.57 -2.22 -4.08
C LEU A 116 -7.84 -2.40 -3.26
N ASP A 117 -8.53 -3.51 -3.49
CA ASP A 117 -9.64 -3.94 -2.65
C ASP A 117 -9.12 -4.52 -1.33
N GLY A 118 -9.91 -4.42 -0.27
CA GLY A 118 -9.57 -4.97 1.06
C GLY A 118 -9.05 -3.93 2.06
N LEU A 119 -8.90 -2.66 1.66
CA LEU A 119 -8.64 -1.57 2.60
C LEU A 119 -9.95 -1.15 3.29
N SER A 120 -10.21 -1.67 4.49
CA SER A 120 -11.26 -1.14 5.36
C SER A 120 -10.66 -0.10 6.30
N TRP A 121 -11.20 1.13 6.26
CA TRP A 121 -10.93 2.13 7.28
C TRP A 121 -11.95 1.95 8.41
N GLN A 122 -11.48 1.83 9.64
CA GLN A 122 -12.37 1.95 10.79
C GLN A 122 -12.76 3.43 10.90
N ASN A 123 -14.07 3.70 10.81
CA ASN A 123 -14.63 5.06 10.81
C ASN A 123 -14.72 5.65 12.23
N ASP A 124 -13.99 5.08 13.19
CA ASP A 124 -14.04 5.52 14.58
C ASP A 124 -13.44 6.92 14.71
N ALA A 125 -14.26 7.85 15.24
CA ALA A 125 -13.94 9.25 15.52
C ALA A 125 -12.87 9.43 16.63
N GLY A 126 -11.97 8.46 16.78
CA GLY A 126 -10.78 8.54 17.65
C GLY A 126 -9.64 9.29 16.97
N PRO A 127 -8.57 9.63 17.72
CA PRO A 127 -7.48 10.45 17.21
C PRO A 127 -6.90 9.85 15.93
N THR A 128 -6.68 10.72 14.94
CA THR A 128 -6.41 10.54 13.49
C THR A 128 -5.18 9.68 13.10
N HIS A 129 -4.71 8.81 13.98
CA HIS A 129 -3.42 8.13 13.87
C HIS A 129 -3.52 6.61 14.01
N ALA A 130 -4.71 6.02 14.18
CA ALA A 130 -4.83 4.56 14.17
C ALA A 130 -4.85 4.07 12.72
N ALA A 131 -3.77 3.40 12.28
CA ALA A 131 -3.83 2.65 11.04
C ALA A 131 -4.80 1.47 11.23
N PRO A 132 -5.60 1.12 10.21
CA PRO A 132 -6.42 -0.08 10.29
C PRO A 132 -5.49 -1.29 10.46
N ALA A 133 -5.51 -1.89 11.66
CA ALA A 133 -4.89 -3.18 11.94
C ALA A 133 -5.71 -4.25 11.23
N GLY A 134 -5.57 -4.32 9.91
CA GLY A 134 -6.39 -5.18 9.07
C GLY A 134 -5.63 -6.41 8.63
N LEU A 135 -6.18 -7.58 8.91
CA LEU A 135 -6.13 -8.64 7.92
C LEU A 135 -7.20 -8.34 6.90
N ALA A 136 -6.84 -8.33 5.61
CA ALA A 136 -7.85 -8.35 4.57
C ALA A 136 -7.48 -9.28 3.42
N PRO A 137 -8.48 -9.94 2.80
CA PRO A 137 -8.32 -10.47 1.46
C PRO A 137 -8.13 -9.27 0.51
N CYS A 138 -7.00 -9.24 -0.18
CA CYS A 138 -6.64 -8.14 -1.05
C CYS A 138 -6.69 -8.57 -2.51
N ARG A 139 -7.26 -7.72 -3.36
CA ARG A 139 -7.27 -7.90 -4.80
C ARG A 139 -6.82 -6.62 -5.49
N LEU A 140 -6.08 -6.78 -6.58
CA LEU A 140 -5.74 -5.68 -7.47
C LEU A 140 -6.69 -5.72 -8.66
N ARG A 141 -7.25 -4.55 -8.96
CA ARG A 141 -8.10 -4.34 -10.13
C ARG A 141 -7.62 -3.13 -10.90
N ARG A 142 -7.75 -3.15 -12.23
CA ARG A 142 -7.53 -1.95 -13.05
C ARG A 142 -8.85 -1.22 -13.22
N LEU A 143 -8.92 0.07 -12.88
CA LEU A 143 -10.09 0.85 -13.28
C LEU A 143 -10.03 1.03 -14.80
N ALA A 144 -11.14 0.75 -15.48
CA ALA A 144 -11.30 1.17 -16.87
C ALA A 144 -11.02 2.67 -16.97
N ALA A 145 -10.27 3.09 -17.99
CA ALA A 145 -10.13 4.51 -18.27
C ALA A 145 -11.55 5.12 -18.39
N PRO A 146 -11.81 6.29 -17.78
CA PRO A 146 -13.09 6.96 -18.00
C PRO A 146 -13.29 7.12 -19.50
N PRO A 147 -14.52 6.91 -20.03
CA PRO A 147 -14.76 7.10 -21.45
C PRO A 147 -14.30 8.50 -21.82
N LYS A 148 -13.45 8.62 -22.85
CA LYS A 148 -13.07 9.93 -23.41
C LYS A 148 -14.36 10.66 -23.78
N GLN A 149 -14.84 11.56 -22.94
CA GLN A 149 -15.92 12.46 -23.31
C GLN A 149 -15.38 13.30 -24.46
N ALA A 150 -15.89 13.06 -25.66
CA ALA A 150 -15.61 13.91 -26.81
C ALA A 150 -16.17 15.29 -26.50
N LEU A 151 -15.29 16.26 -26.25
CA LEU A 151 -15.67 17.67 -26.21
C LEU A 151 -16.28 18.03 -27.58
N PRO A 152 -17.53 18.51 -27.65
CA PRO A 152 -18.05 19.00 -28.91
C PRO A 152 -17.21 20.21 -29.34
N ILE A 153 -16.47 20.06 -30.44
CA ILE A 153 -15.79 21.17 -31.09
C ILE A 153 -16.88 22.05 -31.70
N THR A 154 -17.35 23.05 -30.95
CA THR A 154 -18.17 24.11 -31.51
C THR A 154 -17.29 24.96 -32.42
N GLN A 155 -17.25 24.62 -33.71
CA GLN A 155 -16.73 25.54 -34.73
C GLN A 155 -17.72 26.69 -34.89
N SER A 156 -17.53 27.76 -34.11
CA SER A 156 -18.15 29.05 -34.42
C SER A 156 -17.43 29.66 -35.62
N ARG A 157 -17.96 29.43 -36.82
CA ARG A 157 -17.64 30.26 -37.98
C ARG A 157 -18.27 31.63 -37.76
N LEU A 158 -17.44 32.63 -37.46
CA LEU A 158 -17.81 34.03 -37.58
C LEU A 158 -17.91 34.35 -39.08
N GLY A 159 -19.13 34.63 -39.52
CA GLY A 159 -19.42 35.37 -40.74
C GLY A 159 -19.65 36.85 -40.43
#